data_AF-A0A7D5S7T6-F1
#
_entry.id   AF-A0A7D5S7T6-F1
#
_cell.length_a   1.000
_cell.length_b   1.000
_cell.length_c   1.000
_cell.angle_alpha   90.00
_cell.angle_beta   90.00
_cell.angle_gamma   90.00
#
_symmetry.space_group_name_H-M   'P 1'
#
loop_
_entity.id
_entity.type
_entity.pdbx_description
1 polymer ?
#
loop_
_entity_poly.entity_id
_entity_poly.type
_entity_poly.pdbx_seq_one_letter_code
_entity_poly.pdbx_strand_id
1 'polypeptide(L)'
;MGNTYNGNLTFNVAGSGGLYTSYSVKSNITGNYTVNRTAAGLLDLLGTGVTIGGNFSCTKNVGGATLMGLLTQPSTIGGSININVTQNPGDAFRMYRIKNSGAGGSITVTNCQAPNIQQDSLVLNSFSINNYHSGAFAYFYDNNIQEISVPIRIKLSEVDMPVILEVIRLQVMLILPTKALEEESLMMQMQVAVAIHSLAM
;
A
#
# COMPACT_ATOMS: atom_id res chain seq x y z
N MET A 1 24.68 -4.33 14.24
CA MET A 1 23.71 -5.45 14.33
C MET A 1 22.31 -4.86 14.36
N GLY A 2 21.33 -5.52 13.73
CA GLY A 2 19.95 -5.06 13.72
C GLY A 2 19.23 -5.31 15.05
N ASN A 3 18.19 -4.53 15.35
CA ASN A 3 17.35 -4.77 16.52
C ASN A 3 16.62 -6.10 16.35
N THR A 4 16.58 -6.92 17.40
CA THR A 4 15.83 -8.18 17.40
C THR A 4 14.79 -8.15 18.51
N TYR A 5 13.53 -8.35 18.14
CA TYR A 5 12.38 -8.41 19.04
C TYR A 5 11.80 -9.82 19.01
N ASN A 6 11.94 -10.54 20.12
CA ASN A 6 11.43 -11.90 20.29
C ASN A 6 9.98 -11.85 20.79
N GLY A 7 9.04 -11.72 19.86
CA GLY A 7 7.61 -11.61 20.12
C GLY A 7 6.97 -10.46 19.37
N ASN A 8 5.83 -9.99 19.87
CA ASN A 8 5.10 -8.88 19.28
C ASN A 8 5.78 -7.54 19.62
N LEU A 9 5.78 -6.62 18.67
CA LEU A 9 6.19 -5.23 18.85
C LEU A 9 5.00 -4.31 18.62
N THR A 10 4.71 -3.43 19.58
CA THR A 10 3.62 -2.45 19.47
C THR A 10 4.13 -1.06 19.79
N PHE A 11 3.87 -0.10 18.90
CA PHE A 11 4.00 1.33 19.22
C PHE A 11 2.62 1.96 19.33
N ASN A 12 2.33 2.55 20.49
CA ASN A 12 1.17 3.41 20.71
C ASN A 12 1.66 4.87 20.79
N VAL A 13 1.48 5.62 19.71
CA VAL A 13 2.04 6.96 19.55
C VAL A 13 0.97 8.02 19.74
N ALA A 14 1.03 8.70 20.88
CA ALA A 14 0.11 9.78 21.25
C ALA A 14 0.74 11.18 21.21
N GLY A 15 2.04 11.27 20.90
CA GLY A 15 2.76 12.55 20.78
C GLY A 15 2.86 13.02 19.33
N SER A 16 3.18 14.31 19.13
CA SER A 16 3.30 14.90 17.79
C SER A 16 4.64 14.63 17.10
N GLY A 17 5.65 14.17 17.85
CA GLY A 17 6.96 13.81 17.31
C GLY A 17 6.89 12.72 16.24
N GLY A 18 7.89 12.71 15.35
CA GLY A 18 8.04 11.65 14.36
C GLY A 18 8.35 10.30 15.02
N LEU A 19 7.71 9.24 14.56
CA LEU A 19 8.13 7.87 14.88
C LEU A 19 8.95 7.34 13.71
N TYR A 20 10.17 6.92 14.00
CA TYR A 20 11.08 6.30 13.05
C TYR A 20 11.38 4.87 13.49
N THR A 21 11.11 3.87 12.64
CA THR A 21 11.39 2.47 12.98
C THR A 21 12.25 1.77 11.93
N SER A 22 13.15 0.91 12.40
CA SER A 22 14.22 0.34 11.56
C SER A 22 14.94 1.41 10.74
N TYR A 23 15.19 2.58 11.34
CA TYR A 23 15.61 3.78 10.60
C TYR A 23 17.05 3.70 10.08
N SER A 24 17.99 3.23 10.90
CA SER A 24 19.41 3.15 10.53
C SER A 24 19.88 1.73 10.25
N VAL A 25 19.17 0.74 10.79
CA VAL A 25 19.51 -0.68 10.64
C VAL A 25 18.22 -1.50 10.56
N LYS A 26 18.22 -2.50 9.68
CA LYS A 26 17.14 -3.48 9.53
C LYS A 26 16.83 -4.16 10.88
N SER A 27 15.54 -4.22 11.24
CA SER A 27 15.09 -4.95 12.43
C SER A 27 14.55 -6.34 12.09
N ASN A 28 14.55 -7.23 13.09
CA ASN A 28 13.90 -8.54 13.05
C ASN A 28 12.85 -8.63 14.17
N ILE A 29 11.60 -8.93 13.84
CA ILE A 29 10.48 -9.04 14.78
C ILE A 29 9.87 -10.42 14.57
N THR A 30 9.93 -11.31 15.56
CA THR A 30 9.47 -12.70 15.37
C THR A 30 7.95 -12.85 15.44
N GLY A 31 7.25 -11.93 16.10
CA GLY A 31 5.79 -11.90 16.19
C GLY A 31 5.13 -10.85 15.29
N ASN A 32 3.98 -10.34 15.73
CA ASN A 32 3.24 -9.27 15.06
C ASN A 32 3.90 -7.92 15.30
N TYR A 33 3.80 -7.03 14.31
CA TYR A 33 4.24 -5.64 14.44
C TYR A 33 3.05 -4.70 14.24
N THR A 34 2.68 -3.99 15.30
CA THR A 34 1.54 -3.07 15.35
C THR A 34 1.98 -1.63 15.59
N VAL A 35 1.46 -0.69 14.82
CA VAL A 35 1.62 0.75 15.05
C VAL A 35 0.23 1.40 15.13
N ASN A 36 -0.06 2.04 16.25
CA ASN A 36 -1.25 2.84 16.47
C ASN A 36 -0.84 4.29 16.74
N ARG A 37 -1.28 5.24 15.90
CA ARG A 37 -1.01 6.66 16.11
C ARG A 37 -2.30 7.46 16.26
N THR A 38 -2.38 8.24 17.33
CA THR A 38 -3.57 9.04 17.71
C THR A 38 -3.34 10.54 17.74
N ALA A 39 -2.11 11.02 17.58
CA ALA A 39 -1.78 12.44 17.45
C ALA A 39 -1.08 12.72 16.12
N ALA A 40 -1.28 13.90 15.54
CA ALA A 40 -0.69 14.26 14.25
C ALA A 40 0.84 14.14 14.24
N GLY A 41 1.44 13.74 13.13
CA GLY A 41 2.89 13.75 12.91
C GLY A 41 3.39 12.57 12.07
N LEU A 42 4.70 12.58 11.81
CA LEU A 42 5.34 11.67 10.88
C LEU A 42 5.35 10.22 11.40
N LEU A 43 5.01 9.29 10.50
CA LEU A 43 5.40 7.89 10.60
C LEU A 43 6.42 7.60 9.49
N ASP A 44 7.63 7.24 9.86
CA ASP A 44 8.65 6.68 8.97
C ASP A 44 8.95 5.26 9.44
N LEU A 45 8.26 4.30 8.84
CA LEU A 45 8.28 2.90 9.26
C LEU A 45 9.15 2.10 8.30
N LEU A 46 9.83 1.09 8.86
CA LEU A 46 10.59 0.12 8.06
C LEU A 46 11.72 0.78 7.24
N GLY A 47 12.33 1.84 7.77
CA GLY A 47 13.17 2.79 7.00
C GLY A 47 14.41 2.19 6.32
N THR A 48 14.95 1.07 6.82
CA THR A 48 16.04 0.28 6.20
C THR A 48 15.64 -1.19 6.05
N GLY A 49 14.33 -1.43 5.92
CA GLY A 49 13.74 -2.76 5.87
C GLY A 49 13.47 -3.37 7.25
N VAL A 50 12.63 -4.39 7.25
CA VAL A 50 12.32 -5.20 8.42
C VAL A 50 12.10 -6.65 8.00
N THR A 51 12.31 -7.60 8.92
CA THR A 51 11.73 -8.94 8.81
C THR A 51 10.71 -9.09 9.93
N ILE A 52 9.45 -9.35 9.59
CA ILE A 52 8.35 -9.57 10.53
C ILE A 52 7.88 -11.02 10.34
N GLY A 53 7.89 -11.83 11.39
CA GLY A 53 7.42 -13.22 11.35
C GLY A 53 5.90 -13.33 11.30
N GLY A 54 5.20 -12.43 11.99
CA GLY A 54 3.74 -12.36 12.04
C GLY A 54 3.12 -11.35 11.08
N ASN A 55 1.97 -10.82 11.49
CA ASN A 55 1.22 -9.79 10.77
C ASN A 55 1.83 -8.40 11.00
N PHE A 56 1.68 -7.51 10.02
CA PHE A 56 1.92 -6.08 10.18
C PHE A 56 0.60 -5.31 10.20
N SER A 57 0.46 -4.39 11.14
CA SER A 57 -0.67 -3.46 11.18
C SER A 57 -0.25 -2.02 11.47
N CYS A 58 -0.84 -1.08 10.75
CA CYS A 58 -0.64 0.34 10.95
C CYS A 58 -1.99 1.06 10.91
N THR A 59 -2.40 1.67 12.02
CA THR A 59 -3.58 2.53 12.09
C THR A 59 -3.15 3.95 12.46
N LYS A 60 -3.53 4.91 11.61
CA LYS A 60 -3.30 6.33 11.84
C LYS A 60 -4.42 7.14 11.19
N ASN A 61 -5.24 7.80 12.00
CA ASN A 61 -6.36 8.61 11.52
C ASN A 61 -6.20 10.08 11.93
N VAL A 62 -5.01 10.62 11.69
CA VAL A 62 -4.56 11.95 12.08
C VAL A 62 -3.52 12.43 11.07
N GLY A 63 -3.34 13.75 10.97
CA GLY A 63 -2.41 14.36 10.02
C GLY A 63 -0.93 13.96 10.19
N GLY A 64 -0.11 14.39 9.24
CA GLY A 64 1.31 14.08 9.09
C GLY A 64 1.57 13.05 7.98
N ALA A 65 2.78 13.03 7.43
CA ALA A 65 3.15 12.06 6.40
C ALA A 65 3.28 10.63 6.93
N THR A 66 3.14 9.67 6.01
CA THR A 66 3.33 8.24 6.27
C THR A 66 4.26 7.65 5.21
N LEU A 67 5.45 7.27 5.62
CA LEU A 67 6.50 6.71 4.76
C LEU A 67 6.77 5.30 5.23
N MET A 68 6.74 4.32 4.32
CA MET A 68 7.03 2.94 4.64
C MET A 68 8.05 2.33 3.68
N GLY A 69 9.12 1.74 4.22
CA GLY A 69 10.10 1.00 3.43
C GLY A 69 11.13 1.87 2.69
N LEU A 70 12.00 1.20 1.93
CA LEU A 70 13.14 1.78 1.21
C LEU A 70 13.40 1.04 -0.12
N LEU A 71 13.65 1.78 -1.19
CA LEU A 71 13.89 1.22 -2.54
C LEU A 71 15.13 0.33 -2.64
N THR A 72 16.12 0.51 -1.76
CA THR A 72 17.35 -0.29 -1.79
C THR A 72 17.26 -1.53 -0.90
N GLN A 73 16.25 -1.63 -0.03
CA GLN A 73 16.19 -2.69 0.97
C GLN A 73 14.76 -3.17 1.26
N PRO A 74 14.44 -4.45 1.03
CA PRO A 74 13.08 -4.94 1.17
C PRO A 74 12.68 -5.18 2.64
N SER A 75 11.40 -4.95 2.90
CA SER A 75 10.70 -5.40 4.11
C SER A 75 9.95 -6.69 3.83
N THR A 76 10.12 -7.70 4.68
CA THR A 76 9.46 -9.00 4.53
C THR A 76 8.52 -9.26 5.69
N ILE A 77 7.28 -9.64 5.37
CA ILE A 77 6.19 -9.83 6.33
C ILE A 77 5.66 -11.26 6.15
N GLY A 78 5.77 -12.07 7.20
CA GLY A 78 5.38 -13.49 7.15
C GLY A 78 3.86 -13.67 7.00
N GLY A 79 3.09 -12.83 7.70
CA GLY A 79 1.64 -12.83 7.71
C GLY A 79 0.98 -11.77 6.82
N SER A 80 -0.24 -11.38 7.18
CA SER A 80 -1.05 -10.36 6.50
C SER A 80 -0.55 -8.92 6.76
N ILE A 81 -0.92 -8.01 5.87
CA ILE A 81 -0.68 -6.56 6.01
C ILE A 81 -2.02 -5.84 6.17
N ASN A 82 -2.16 -5.05 7.24
CA ASN A 82 -3.35 -4.21 7.46
C ASN A 82 -2.93 -2.75 7.66
N ILE A 83 -3.17 -1.90 6.66
CA ILE A 83 -2.84 -0.47 6.72
C ILE A 83 -4.15 0.31 6.60
N ASN A 84 -4.45 1.12 7.62
CA ASN A 84 -5.58 2.05 7.61
C ASN A 84 -5.06 3.44 7.99
N VAL A 85 -4.86 4.27 6.97
CA VAL A 85 -4.26 5.60 7.10
C VAL A 85 -5.24 6.65 6.58
N THR A 86 -5.60 7.59 7.43
CA THR A 86 -6.23 8.85 7.05
C THR A 86 -5.30 9.98 7.47
N GLN A 87 -4.85 10.79 6.52
CA GLN A 87 -3.95 11.93 6.76
C GLN A 87 -4.51 13.21 6.10
N ASN A 88 -3.76 14.31 6.04
CA ASN A 88 -4.24 15.52 5.36
C ASN A 88 -3.92 15.44 3.86
N PRO A 89 -4.69 16.16 3.00
CA PRO A 89 -4.40 16.28 1.56
C PRO A 89 -2.95 16.65 1.22
N GLY A 90 -2.31 17.45 2.06
CA GLY A 90 -0.91 17.87 1.90
C GLY A 90 0.13 16.91 2.48
N ASP A 91 -0.26 15.77 3.05
CA ASP A 91 0.67 14.81 3.64
C ASP A 91 1.09 13.73 2.64
N ALA A 92 2.40 13.48 2.54
CA ALA A 92 2.94 12.44 1.65
C ALA A 92 2.55 11.02 2.12
N PHE A 93 2.26 10.15 1.16
CA PHE A 93 2.16 8.70 1.37
C PHE A 93 3.15 7.97 0.47
N ARG A 94 4.03 7.15 1.07
CA ARG A 94 4.98 6.31 0.33
C ARG A 94 4.98 4.88 0.83
N MET A 95 5.16 3.94 -0.09
CA MET A 95 5.39 2.53 0.23
C MET A 95 6.40 1.94 -0.75
N TYR A 96 7.51 1.39 -0.24
CA TYR A 96 8.57 0.84 -1.08
C TYR A 96 9.00 -0.56 -0.62
N ARG A 97 9.05 -1.50 -1.58
CA ARG A 97 9.65 -2.83 -1.42
C ARG A 97 9.17 -3.61 -0.21
N ILE A 98 7.88 -3.50 0.07
CA ILE A 98 7.20 -4.31 1.08
C ILE A 98 6.67 -5.56 0.40
N LYS A 99 6.95 -6.72 1.02
CA LYS A 99 6.39 -7.99 0.59
C LYS A 99 5.75 -8.75 1.74
N ASN A 100 4.60 -9.37 1.48
CA ASN A 100 4.03 -10.38 2.36
C ASN A 100 3.93 -11.75 1.71
N SER A 101 4.18 -12.80 2.49
CA SER A 101 3.96 -14.19 2.08
C SER A 101 2.62 -14.75 2.53
N GLY A 102 2.03 -14.19 3.59
CA GLY A 102 0.74 -14.61 4.12
C GLY A 102 -0.40 -13.94 3.37
N ALA A 103 -1.33 -14.73 2.85
CA ALA A 103 -2.52 -14.26 2.18
C ALA A 103 -3.42 -13.43 3.14
N GLY A 104 -3.87 -12.26 2.69
CA GLY A 104 -4.98 -11.51 3.28
C GLY A 104 -4.60 -10.11 3.78
N GLY A 105 -5.53 -9.47 4.47
CA GLY A 105 -5.38 -8.10 4.96
C GLY A 105 -5.73 -7.04 3.90
N SER A 106 -5.73 -5.78 4.29
CA SER A 106 -6.20 -4.68 3.45
C SER A 106 -5.32 -3.44 3.60
N ILE A 107 -5.17 -2.69 2.51
CA ILE A 107 -4.53 -1.37 2.52
C ILE A 107 -5.58 -0.34 2.11
N THR A 108 -5.84 0.62 3.01
CA THR A 108 -6.69 1.77 2.78
C THR A 108 -5.94 3.03 3.19
N VAL A 109 -5.76 3.93 2.23
CA VAL A 109 -5.23 5.28 2.46
C VAL A 109 -6.30 6.28 2.04
N THR A 110 -6.55 7.27 2.87
CA THR A 110 -7.51 8.35 2.59
C THR A 110 -6.83 9.68 2.81
N ASN A 111 -7.05 10.63 1.90
CA ASN A 111 -6.53 12.00 1.96
C ASN A 111 -5.00 12.01 2.04
N CYS A 112 -4.31 12.09 0.91
CA CYS A 112 -2.85 12.21 0.86
C CYS A 112 -2.42 13.06 -0.34
N GLN A 113 -1.14 13.46 -0.41
CA GLN A 113 -0.56 13.88 -1.68
C GLN A 113 -0.56 12.74 -2.68
N ALA A 114 -0.24 13.01 -3.95
CA ALA A 114 -0.03 11.96 -4.94
C ALA A 114 0.86 10.83 -4.36
N PRO A 115 0.34 9.59 -4.27
CA PRO A 115 1.03 8.51 -3.58
C PRO A 115 2.23 8.04 -4.39
N ASN A 116 3.22 7.49 -3.69
CA ASN A 116 4.39 6.89 -4.33
C ASN A 116 4.63 5.46 -3.83
N ILE A 117 4.26 4.49 -4.67
CA ILE A 117 4.15 3.07 -4.32
C ILE A 117 4.96 2.27 -5.33
N GLN A 118 6.04 1.63 -4.88
CA GLN A 118 6.99 1.02 -5.81
C GLN A 118 7.59 -0.28 -5.33
N GLN A 119 7.75 -1.21 -6.28
CA GLN A 119 8.47 -2.47 -6.11
C GLN A 119 7.91 -3.35 -4.97
N ASP A 120 6.64 -3.19 -4.66
CA ASP A 120 5.95 -3.98 -3.64
C ASP A 120 5.49 -5.34 -4.22
N SER A 121 5.41 -6.36 -3.37
CA SER A 121 4.91 -7.70 -3.73
C SER A 121 3.89 -8.14 -2.69
N LEU A 122 2.62 -7.86 -2.95
CA LEU A 122 1.55 -7.89 -1.95
C LEU A 122 0.51 -8.94 -2.27
N VAL A 123 0.07 -9.68 -1.26
CA VAL A 123 -1.05 -10.63 -1.35
C VAL A 123 -2.16 -10.16 -0.41
N LEU A 124 -3.19 -9.50 -0.93
CA LEU A 124 -4.17 -8.73 -0.15
C LEU A 124 -5.61 -9.18 -0.44
N ASN A 125 -6.54 -8.77 0.43
CA ASN A 125 -7.97 -8.83 0.18
C ASN A 125 -8.46 -7.58 -0.57
N SER A 126 -7.84 -6.42 -0.32
CA SER A 126 -8.18 -5.17 -0.99
C SER A 126 -7.05 -4.14 -0.89
N PHE A 127 -6.99 -3.25 -1.87
CA PHE A 127 -6.05 -2.12 -1.91
C PHE A 127 -6.79 -0.86 -2.41
N SER A 128 -6.79 0.22 -1.63
CA SER A 128 -7.46 1.48 -2.00
C SER A 128 -6.68 2.72 -1.56
N ILE A 129 -6.61 3.71 -2.45
CA ILE A 129 -6.13 5.07 -2.16
C ILE A 129 -7.24 6.04 -2.55
N ASN A 130 -7.86 6.68 -1.58
CA ASN A 130 -9.02 7.53 -1.78
C ASN A 130 -8.66 9.00 -1.56
N ASN A 131 -9.15 9.88 -2.43
CA ASN A 131 -9.01 11.33 -2.30
C ASN A 131 -7.55 11.76 -2.16
N TYR A 132 -6.71 11.42 -3.13
CA TYR A 132 -5.38 12.02 -3.17
C TYR A 132 -5.46 13.41 -3.82
N HIS A 133 -4.59 14.32 -3.40
CA HIS A 133 -4.59 15.72 -3.78
C HIS A 133 -3.16 16.15 -4.10
N SER A 134 -2.84 16.50 -5.34
CA SER A 134 -1.69 17.37 -5.65
C SER A 134 -1.64 17.62 -7.16
N GLY A 135 -0.95 18.68 -7.58
CA GLY A 135 -0.56 18.84 -9.00
C GLY A 135 0.56 17.91 -9.48
N ALA A 136 0.96 16.90 -8.70
CA ALA A 136 2.00 15.92 -9.03
C ALA A 136 1.39 14.55 -9.36
N PHE A 137 2.14 13.74 -10.12
CA PHE A 137 1.71 12.40 -10.54
C PHE A 137 1.78 11.38 -9.41
N ALA A 138 0.76 10.52 -9.35
CA ALA A 138 0.82 9.31 -8.55
C ALA A 138 1.79 8.31 -9.20
N TYR A 139 2.70 7.75 -8.40
CA TYR A 139 3.64 6.72 -8.87
C TYR A 139 3.19 5.35 -8.39
N PHE A 140 2.93 4.45 -9.34
CA PHE A 140 2.62 3.06 -9.10
C PHE A 140 3.49 2.17 -9.99
N TYR A 141 4.69 1.86 -9.53
CA TYR A 141 5.77 1.33 -10.39
C TYR A 141 6.27 -0.04 -9.90
N ASP A 142 6.40 -1.01 -10.81
CA ASP A 142 6.94 -2.36 -10.54
C ASP A 142 6.29 -3.10 -9.35
N ASN A 143 5.00 -2.85 -9.09
CA ASN A 143 4.26 -3.54 -8.05
C ASN A 143 3.65 -4.86 -8.57
N ASN A 144 3.73 -5.91 -7.77
CA ASN A 144 3.01 -7.17 -7.97
C ASN A 144 1.95 -7.32 -6.87
N ILE A 145 0.69 -7.05 -7.18
CA ILE A 145 -0.43 -7.16 -6.23
C ILE A 145 -1.34 -8.32 -6.64
N GLN A 146 -1.48 -9.28 -5.74
CA GLN A 146 -2.30 -10.47 -5.90
C GLN A 146 -3.49 -10.40 -4.95
N GLU A 147 -4.70 -10.63 -5.46
CA GLU A 147 -5.92 -10.73 -4.64
C GLU A 147 -6.36 -12.18 -4.43
N ILE A 148 -6.99 -12.43 -3.28
CA ILE A 148 -7.39 -13.79 -2.85
C ILE A 148 -8.89 -14.02 -3.04
N SER A 149 -9.72 -13.00 -3.31
CA SER A 149 -11.19 -13.19 -3.24
C SER A 149 -12.08 -12.37 -4.20
N VAL A 150 -11.60 -11.36 -4.93
CA VAL A 150 -12.39 -10.52 -5.87
C VAL A 150 -11.41 -9.95 -6.93
N PRO A 151 -11.83 -9.34 -8.06
CA PRO A 151 -10.93 -8.49 -8.84
C PRO A 151 -10.66 -7.12 -8.18
N ILE A 152 -9.40 -6.69 -8.23
CA ILE A 152 -8.93 -5.43 -7.61
C ILE A 152 -9.68 -4.25 -8.24
N ARG A 153 -10.49 -3.55 -7.44
CA ARG A 153 -10.93 -2.19 -7.77
C ARG A 153 -9.87 -1.21 -7.30
N ILE A 154 -8.85 -0.97 -8.13
CA ILE A 154 -7.95 0.17 -7.92
C ILE A 154 -8.79 1.43 -8.16
N LYS A 155 -9.31 2.01 -7.09
CA LYS A 155 -9.93 3.33 -7.12
C LYS A 155 -8.83 4.34 -6.83
N LEU A 156 -8.49 5.14 -7.83
CA LEU A 156 -7.74 6.37 -7.65
C LEU A 156 -8.75 7.48 -7.91
N SER A 157 -9.22 8.14 -6.85
CA SER A 157 -10.07 9.33 -6.98
C SER A 157 -9.26 10.57 -6.67
N GLU A 158 -9.12 11.44 -7.68
CA GLU A 158 -8.54 12.78 -7.55
C GLU A 158 -9.68 13.79 -7.38
N VAL A 159 -9.42 14.83 -6.58
CA VAL A 159 -10.29 16.00 -6.45
C VAL A 159 -9.44 17.16 -6.99
N ASP A 160 -9.72 17.59 -8.24
CA ASP A 160 -9.37 18.91 -8.84
C ASP A 160 -8.46 19.05 -10.09
N MET A 161 -8.16 18.04 -10.93
CA MET A 161 -7.50 18.28 -12.25
C MET A 161 -7.90 17.33 -13.40
N PRO A 162 -7.73 17.73 -14.68
CA PRO A 162 -7.90 16.85 -15.84
C PRO A 162 -6.78 15.80 -15.90
N VAL A 163 -7.17 14.53 -15.89
CA VAL A 163 -6.27 13.37 -15.89
C VAL A 163 -5.58 13.23 -17.26
N ILE A 164 -4.27 13.46 -17.32
CA ILE A 164 -3.44 12.89 -18.40
C ILE A 164 -3.09 11.46 -17.96
N LEU A 165 -3.86 10.51 -18.49
CA LEU A 165 -3.69 9.09 -18.22
C LEU A 165 -2.52 8.55 -19.04
N GLU A 166 -1.29 8.65 -18.52
CA GLU A 166 -0.16 7.94 -19.11
C GLU A 166 -0.32 6.44 -18.81
N VAL A 167 -0.27 5.61 -19.85
CA VAL A 167 -0.62 4.19 -19.83
C VAL A 167 0.30 3.42 -18.87
N ILE A 168 -0.19 3.18 -17.65
CA ILE A 168 0.44 2.25 -16.71
C ILE A 168 0.26 0.84 -17.28
N ARG A 169 1.37 0.16 -17.62
CA ARG A 169 1.35 -1.29 -17.89
C ARG A 169 1.05 -2.03 -16.58
N LEU A 170 -0.22 -2.21 -16.29
CA LEU A 170 -0.67 -3.06 -15.19
C LEU A 170 -0.59 -4.53 -15.65
N GLN A 171 0.41 -5.28 -15.20
CA GLN A 171 0.41 -6.74 -15.33
C GLN A 171 -0.41 -7.33 -14.18
N VAL A 172 -1.72 -7.44 -14.38
CA VAL A 172 -2.58 -8.27 -13.51
C VAL A 172 -2.39 -9.72 -13.95
N MET A 173 -1.59 -10.49 -13.20
CA MET A 173 -1.50 -11.94 -13.42
C MET A 173 -2.65 -12.62 -12.69
N LEU A 174 -3.77 -12.82 -13.42
CA LEU A 174 -4.96 -13.49 -12.92
C LEU A 174 -4.74 -15.02 -12.99
N ILE A 175 -4.56 -15.70 -11.86
CA ILE A 175 -4.58 -17.17 -11.80
C ILE A 175 -6.01 -17.60 -11.51
N LEU A 176 -6.84 -17.77 -12.56
CA LEU A 176 -8.16 -18.38 -12.42
C LEU A 176 -8.11 -19.90 -12.65
N PRO A 177 -8.89 -20.70 -11.90
CA PRO A 177 -9.09 -22.11 -12.18
C PRO A 177 -9.82 -22.33 -13.52
N THR A 178 -9.38 -23.35 -14.26
CA THR A 178 -9.40 -23.53 -15.72
C THR A 178 -10.75 -23.64 -16.46
N LYS A 179 -11.91 -23.37 -15.86
CA LYS A 179 -13.21 -23.65 -16.53
C LYS A 179 -14.19 -22.47 -16.68
N ALA A 180 -13.91 -21.30 -16.11
CA ALA A 180 -14.75 -20.09 -16.29
C ALA A 180 -14.22 -19.14 -17.38
N LEU A 181 -13.31 -19.63 -18.25
CA LEU A 181 -12.32 -18.81 -18.94
C LEU A 181 -12.75 -18.06 -20.22
N GLU A 182 -13.89 -18.34 -20.84
CA GLU A 182 -14.18 -17.74 -22.16
C GLU A 182 -15.19 -16.58 -22.12
N GLU A 183 -16.22 -16.64 -21.28
CA GLU A 183 -17.24 -15.58 -21.26
C GLU A 183 -16.88 -14.37 -20.39
N GLU A 184 -16.24 -14.55 -19.23
CA GLU A 184 -15.86 -13.42 -18.36
C GLU A 184 -14.67 -12.62 -18.90
N SER A 185 -13.73 -13.28 -19.59
CA SER A 185 -12.61 -12.61 -20.26
C SER A 185 -13.09 -11.66 -21.36
N LEU A 186 -14.10 -12.08 -22.15
CA LEU A 186 -14.69 -11.26 -23.22
C LEU A 186 -15.51 -10.08 -22.65
N MET A 187 -16.28 -10.32 -21.59
CA MET A 187 -17.09 -9.30 -20.93
C MET A 187 -16.23 -8.23 -20.24
N MET A 188 -15.09 -8.61 -19.67
CA MET A 188 -14.19 -7.67 -19.00
C MET A 188 -13.35 -6.86 -19.99
N GLN A 189 -12.94 -7.45 -21.12
CA GLN A 189 -12.32 -6.70 -22.23
C GLN A 189 -13.30 -5.69 -22.86
N MET A 190 -14.58 -6.04 -22.93
CA MET A 190 -15.62 -5.14 -23.45
C MET A 190 -15.92 -3.97 -22.50
N GLN A 191 -15.88 -4.17 -21.18
CA GLN A 191 -16.04 -3.08 -20.20
C GLN A 191 -14.85 -2.11 -20.18
N VAL A 192 -13.63 -2.62 -20.39
CA VAL A 192 -12.44 -1.78 -20.53
C VAL A 192 -12.51 -0.96 -21.84
N ALA A 193 -12.98 -1.55 -22.95
CA ALA A 193 -13.16 -0.83 -24.21
C ALA A 193 -14.26 0.24 -24.16
N VAL A 194 -15.37 -0.01 -23.44
CA VAL A 194 -16.46 0.96 -23.27
C VAL A 194 -16.05 2.14 -22.40
N ALA A 195 -15.25 1.92 -21.35
CA ALA A 195 -14.67 3.00 -20.56
C ALA A 195 -13.69 3.87 -21.38
N ILE A 196 -13.00 3.29 -22.37
CA ILE A 196 -12.10 4.02 -23.28
C ILE A 196 -12.89 4.87 -24.29
N HIS A 197 -14.04 4.40 -24.78
CA HIS A 197 -14.84 5.12 -25.79
C HIS A 197 -15.65 6.28 -25.20
N SER A 198 -16.06 6.20 -23.93
CA SER A 198 -16.79 7.28 -23.25
C SER A 198 -15.89 8.41 -22.72
N LEU A 199 -14.56 8.25 -22.80
CA LEU A 199 -13.56 9.26 -22.45
C LEU A 199 -13.00 10.01 -23.69
N ALA A 200 -13.41 9.62 -24.90
CA ALA A 200 -12.93 10.18 -26.17
C ALA A 200 -13.98 11.04 -26.92
N MET A 201 -15.12 11.35 -26.29
CA MET A 201 -16.18 12.24 -26.80
C MET A 201 -16.37 13.46 -25.91
#